data_AF-A0A6I9QNG5-F1
#
_entry.id   AF-A0A6I9QNG5-F1
#
_cell.length_a   1.000
_cell.length_b   1.000
_cell.length_c   1.000
_cell.angle_alpha   90.00
_cell.angle_beta   90.00
_cell.angle_gamma   90.00
#
_symmetry.space_group_name_H-M   'P 1'
#
loop_
_entity.id
_entity.type
_entity.pdbx_description
1 polymer ?
#
loop_
_entity_poly.entity_id
_entity_poly.type
_entity_poly.pdbx_seq_one_letter_code
_entity_poly.pdbx_strand_id
1 'polypeptide(L)'
;NVKCLISVAFSKVLDGTLGSVPAAELLKALQPHYWFSAHLHCKFPAIIQHGENGPVTKFLALDKCLRGRKFLQIVDIESDPGPYEIQYDEEWLAITRKFNSIFPLTHKSVQLGGLDEQDYQQWVRNKLNARGAKPFDFVQTVPSFDPSQPLSNRSLCGHIRNPQTQSLLQFLELPYLLAITAEANTPSTNSFNSSS
;
A
#
# COMPACT_ATOMS: atom_id res chain seq x y z
N ASN A 1 -18.08 -9.18 22.07
CA ASN A 1 -17.44 -8.92 20.76
C ASN A 1 -16.48 -10.02 20.30
N VAL A 2 -15.47 -10.43 21.08
CA VAL A 2 -14.48 -11.46 20.63
C VAL A 2 -15.11 -12.84 20.33
N LYS A 3 -16.06 -13.31 21.13
CA LYS A 3 -16.78 -14.57 20.86
C LYS A 3 -17.61 -14.55 19.56
N CYS A 4 -18.16 -13.39 19.18
CA CYS A 4 -18.94 -13.24 17.94
C CYS A 4 -18.01 -13.24 16.71
N LEU A 5 -16.88 -12.52 16.79
CA LEU A 5 -15.85 -12.52 15.75
C LEU A 5 -15.24 -13.92 15.51
N ILE A 6 -14.99 -14.69 16.57
CA ILE A 6 -14.48 -16.06 16.45
C ILE A 6 -15.54 -16.98 15.83
N SER A 7 -16.82 -16.86 16.22
CA SER A 7 -17.91 -17.66 15.63
C SER A 7 -18.11 -17.35 14.14
N VAL A 8 -18.10 -16.07 13.76
CA VAL A 8 -18.20 -15.63 12.36
C VAL A 8 -16.99 -16.07 11.55
N ALA A 9 -15.78 -15.95 12.10
CA ALA A 9 -14.57 -16.45 11.43
C ALA A 9 -14.63 -17.97 11.25
N PHE A 10 -15.07 -18.72 12.25
CA PHE A 10 -15.16 -20.19 12.19
C PHE A 10 -16.21 -20.67 11.19
N SER A 11 -17.40 -20.04 11.15
CA SER A 11 -18.40 -20.31 10.12
C SER A 11 -17.85 -20.04 8.72
N LYS A 12 -17.13 -18.92 8.55
CA LYS A 12 -16.51 -18.56 7.28
C LYS A 12 -15.36 -19.49 6.85
N VAL A 13 -14.71 -20.14 7.81
CA VAL A 13 -13.70 -21.17 7.49
C VAL A 13 -14.40 -22.39 6.90
N LEU A 14 -15.51 -22.82 7.52
CA LEU A 14 -16.24 -24.01 7.10
C LEU A 14 -16.94 -23.85 5.75
N ASP A 15 -17.42 -22.64 5.44
CA ASP A 15 -18.04 -22.32 4.15
C ASP A 15 -17.00 -21.93 3.06
N GLY A 16 -15.71 -21.87 3.41
CA GLY A 16 -14.63 -21.50 2.48
C GLY A 16 -14.62 -20.03 2.06
N THR A 17 -15.38 -19.16 2.74
CA THR A 17 -15.48 -17.71 2.44
C THR A 17 -14.60 -16.83 3.35
N LEU A 18 -13.84 -17.43 4.27
CA LEU A 18 -12.91 -16.69 5.11
C LEU A 18 -11.75 -16.15 4.26
N GLY A 19 -11.60 -14.82 4.25
CA GLY A 19 -10.46 -14.14 3.66
C GLY A 19 -10.89 -13.07 2.66
N SER A 20 -9.96 -12.72 1.77
CA SER A 20 -10.18 -11.74 0.71
C SER A 20 -10.21 -12.47 -0.64
N VAL A 21 -11.33 -12.37 -1.35
CA VAL A 21 -11.49 -12.98 -2.69
C VAL A 21 -10.43 -12.45 -3.68
N PRO A 22 -10.20 -11.13 -3.80
CA PRO A 22 -9.14 -10.61 -4.66
C PRO A 22 -7.73 -11.13 -4.29
N ALA A 23 -7.45 -11.25 -2.98
CA ALA A 23 -6.18 -11.80 -2.53
C ALA A 23 -6.02 -13.28 -2.90
N ALA A 24 -7.10 -14.06 -2.82
CA ALA A 24 -7.10 -15.46 -3.24
C ALA A 24 -6.91 -15.61 -4.76
N GLU A 25 -7.50 -14.73 -5.56
CA GLU A 25 -7.28 -14.67 -7.01
C GLU A 25 -5.82 -14.35 -7.34
N LEU A 26 -5.24 -13.33 -6.68
CA LEU A 26 -3.83 -12.99 -6.84
C LEU A 26 -2.90 -14.12 -6.42
N LEU A 27 -3.18 -14.80 -5.30
CA LEU A 27 -2.40 -15.94 -4.85
C LEU A 27 -2.40 -17.08 -5.88
N LYS A 28 -3.54 -17.36 -6.50
CA LYS A 28 -3.66 -18.39 -7.56
C LYS A 28 -2.93 -17.98 -8.84
N ALA A 29 -2.97 -16.70 -9.19
CA ALA A 29 -2.37 -16.17 -10.41
C ALA A 29 -0.84 -16.03 -10.29
N LEU A 30 -0.34 -15.49 -9.18
CA LEU A 30 1.08 -15.17 -8.98
C LEU A 30 1.88 -16.35 -8.42
N GLN A 31 1.25 -17.26 -7.67
CA GLN A 31 1.87 -18.45 -7.08
C GLN A 31 3.22 -18.19 -6.39
N PRO A 32 3.34 -17.18 -5.51
CA PRO A 32 4.64 -16.80 -4.95
C PRO A 32 5.19 -17.86 -4.00
N HIS A 33 6.51 -17.91 -3.79
CA HIS A 33 7.11 -18.84 -2.83
C HIS A 33 6.63 -18.63 -1.38
N TYR A 34 6.31 -17.38 -1.02
CA TYR A 34 5.82 -17.00 0.30
C TYR A 34 4.60 -16.09 0.19
N TRP A 35 3.63 -16.28 1.07
CA TRP A 35 2.48 -15.39 1.21
C TRP A 35 2.26 -15.03 2.68
N PHE A 36 2.46 -13.75 3.02
CA PHE A 36 2.31 -13.26 4.38
C PHE A 36 0.98 -12.52 4.55
N SER A 37 0.26 -12.84 5.60
CA SER A 37 -1.02 -12.22 5.96
C SER A 37 -1.05 -11.82 7.44
N ALA A 38 -1.98 -10.94 7.79
CA ALA A 38 -2.29 -10.58 9.18
C ALA A 38 -3.80 -10.44 9.35
N HIS A 39 -4.26 -9.60 10.28
CA HIS A 39 -5.67 -9.22 10.52
C HIS A 39 -6.50 -10.16 11.39
N LEU A 40 -6.43 -11.49 11.20
CA LEU A 40 -7.27 -12.44 11.96
C LEU A 40 -6.80 -12.70 13.40
N HIS A 41 -5.70 -12.07 13.83
CA HIS A 41 -5.15 -12.17 15.19
C HIS A 41 -4.88 -13.62 15.62
N CYS A 42 -4.33 -14.42 14.69
CA CYS A 42 -3.86 -15.77 14.96
C CYS A 42 -2.63 -16.07 14.10
N LYS A 43 -1.68 -16.82 14.66
CA LYS A 43 -0.60 -17.39 13.86
C LYS A 43 -1.12 -18.64 13.14
N PHE A 44 -1.05 -18.66 11.82
CA PHE A 44 -1.49 -19.79 11.02
C PHE A 44 -0.51 -20.05 9.87
N PRO A 45 0.35 -21.09 9.98
CA PRO A 45 1.17 -21.56 8.88
C PRO A 45 0.38 -22.54 8.00
N ALA A 46 0.52 -22.42 6.68
CA ALA A 46 -0.07 -23.36 5.73
C ALA A 46 0.84 -23.54 4.51
N ILE A 47 0.65 -24.66 3.82
CA ILE A 47 1.30 -24.98 2.56
C ILE A 47 0.22 -25.04 1.49
N ILE A 48 0.42 -24.31 0.39
CA ILE A 48 -0.53 -24.23 -0.71
C ILE A 48 0.14 -24.81 -1.94
N GLN A 49 -0.39 -25.93 -2.40
CA GLN A 49 0.06 -26.64 -3.60
C GLN A 49 -0.71 -26.11 -4.82
N HIS A 50 -0.01 -25.54 -5.80
CA HIS A 50 -0.63 -25.02 -7.02
C HIS A 50 -0.72 -26.11 -8.09
N GLY A 51 -1.79 -26.91 -8.08
CA GLY A 51 -1.99 -28.00 -9.04
C GLY A 51 -1.11 -29.23 -8.79
N GLU A 52 -1.34 -30.30 -9.55
CA GLU A 52 -0.57 -31.54 -9.46
C GLU A 52 0.86 -31.29 -9.96
N ASN A 53 1.84 -31.26 -9.05
CA ASN A 53 3.27 -30.97 -9.28
C ASN A 53 3.64 -29.51 -9.58
N GLY A 54 2.75 -28.54 -9.37
CA GLY A 54 3.12 -27.13 -9.51
C GLY A 54 3.88 -26.55 -8.30
N PRO A 55 4.17 -25.25 -8.31
CA PRO A 55 4.93 -24.61 -7.25
C PRO A 55 4.18 -24.63 -5.91
N VAL A 56 4.94 -24.45 -4.84
CA VAL A 56 4.42 -24.43 -3.47
C VAL A 56 4.55 -23.03 -2.89
N THR A 57 3.44 -22.50 -2.37
CA THR A 57 3.46 -21.28 -1.55
C THR A 57 3.46 -21.64 -0.07
N LYS A 58 4.45 -21.13 0.67
CA LYS A 58 4.46 -21.13 2.13
C LYS A 58 3.64 -19.95 2.64
N PHE A 59 2.44 -20.22 3.12
CA PHE A 59 1.55 -19.21 3.70
C PHE A 59 1.81 -19.04 5.19
N LEU A 60 1.85 -17.79 5.66
CA LEU A 60 1.95 -17.49 7.08
C LEU A 60 1.08 -16.28 7.43
N ALA A 61 0.07 -16.51 8.28
CA ALA A 61 -0.62 -15.45 9.00
C ALA A 61 0.04 -15.20 10.36
N LEU A 62 0.15 -13.92 10.76
CA LEU A 62 0.69 -13.51 12.06
C LEU A 62 -0.38 -12.88 12.97
N ASP A 63 -0.14 -12.99 14.28
CA ASP A 63 -0.97 -12.38 15.31
C ASP A 63 -0.62 -10.90 15.54
N LYS A 64 -1.45 -10.19 16.30
CA LYS A 64 -1.19 -8.80 16.70
C LYS A 64 -0.08 -8.73 17.74
N CYS A 65 0.71 -7.65 17.69
CA CYS A 65 1.76 -7.29 18.66
C CYS A 65 1.20 -6.98 20.06
N LEU A 66 0.66 -8.00 20.72
CA LEU A 66 0.18 -7.97 22.09
C LEU A 66 0.99 -8.94 22.94
N ARG A 67 1.02 -8.71 24.26
CA ARG A 67 1.73 -9.56 25.21
C ARG A 67 1.28 -11.02 25.08
N GLY A 68 2.26 -11.94 25.05
CA GLY A 68 2.04 -13.38 25.00
C GLY A 68 1.57 -13.93 23.64
N ARG A 69 1.57 -13.14 22.57
CA ARG A 69 1.11 -13.57 21.24
C ARG A 69 2.25 -13.86 20.27
N LYS A 70 1.97 -14.67 19.24
CA LYS A 70 2.93 -15.08 18.21
C LYS A 70 2.88 -14.13 17.01
N PHE A 71 3.36 -12.90 17.20
CA PHE A 71 3.26 -11.82 16.21
C PHE A 71 4.51 -11.63 15.34
N LEU A 72 5.63 -12.29 15.67
CA LEU A 72 6.89 -12.17 14.94
C LEU A 72 7.37 -13.55 14.48
N GLN A 73 7.83 -13.63 13.24
CA GLN A 73 8.50 -14.78 12.65
C GLN A 73 9.70 -14.28 11.86
N ILE A 74 10.87 -14.89 12.09
CA ILE A 74 12.06 -14.70 11.27
C ILE A 74 12.04 -15.80 10.20
N VAL A 75 12.30 -15.44 8.95
CA VAL A 75 12.37 -16.34 7.80
C VAL A 75 13.72 -16.14 7.15
N ASP A 76 14.43 -17.24 6.95
CA ASP A 76 15.69 -17.25 6.22
C ASP A 76 15.40 -17.45 4.73
N ILE A 77 15.91 -16.54 3.90
CA ILE A 77 15.76 -16.56 2.45
C ILE A 77 17.17 -16.64 1.85
N GLU A 78 17.41 -17.71 1.10
CA GLU A 78 18.67 -17.88 0.37
C GLU A 78 18.83 -16.76 -0.67
N SER A 79 20.01 -16.17 -0.72
CA SER A 79 20.33 -15.08 -1.63
C SER A 79 21.82 -15.03 -1.95
N ASP A 80 22.16 -14.43 -3.09
CA ASP A 80 23.54 -14.19 -3.50
C ASP A 80 24.25 -13.23 -2.53
N PRO A 81 25.60 -13.23 -2.48
CA PRO A 81 26.35 -12.31 -1.64
C PRO A 81 25.97 -10.83 -1.90
N GLY A 82 25.74 -10.08 -0.82
CA GLY A 82 25.33 -8.68 -0.86
C GLY A 82 26.39 -7.71 -1.41
N PRO A 83 26.06 -6.39 -1.47
CA PRO A 83 25.06 -5.71 -0.65
C PRO A 83 23.62 -5.83 -1.17
N TYR A 84 22.66 -5.95 -0.25
CA TYR A 84 21.23 -5.89 -0.57
C TYR A 84 20.74 -4.44 -0.47
N GLU A 85 20.17 -3.93 -1.57
CA GLU A 85 19.61 -2.59 -1.63
C GLU A 85 18.11 -2.64 -1.97
N ILE A 86 17.33 -1.76 -1.36
CA ILE A 86 15.94 -1.56 -1.75
C ILE A 86 15.92 -0.80 -3.08
N GLN A 87 15.14 -1.30 -4.04
CA GLN A 87 14.98 -0.72 -5.36
C GLN A 87 13.50 -0.63 -5.73
N TYR A 88 13.16 0.33 -6.58
CA TYR A 88 11.86 0.37 -7.23
C TYR A 88 11.73 -0.78 -8.22
N ASP A 89 10.56 -1.41 -8.21
CA ASP A 89 10.17 -2.40 -9.20
C ASP A 89 9.59 -1.71 -10.45
N GLU A 90 10.05 -2.13 -11.63
CA GLU A 90 9.65 -1.54 -12.92
C GLU A 90 8.15 -1.71 -13.18
N GLU A 91 7.61 -2.91 -12.93
CA GLU A 91 6.21 -3.24 -13.18
C GLU A 91 5.29 -2.46 -12.24
N TRP A 92 5.63 -2.40 -10.95
CA TRP A 92 4.90 -1.63 -9.94
C TRP A 92 4.83 -0.14 -10.29
N LEU A 93 5.93 0.46 -10.74
CA LEU A 93 5.94 1.86 -11.18
C LEU A 93 5.08 2.06 -12.43
N ALA A 94 5.13 1.12 -13.39
CA ALA A 94 4.32 1.19 -14.60
C ALA A 94 2.81 1.10 -14.27
N ILE A 95 2.42 0.18 -13.39
CA ILE A 95 1.05 0.08 -12.86
C ILE A 95 0.67 1.37 -12.14
N THR A 96 1.51 1.86 -11.22
CA THR A 96 1.23 3.09 -10.47
C THR A 96 0.98 4.27 -11.41
N ARG A 97 1.78 4.41 -12.48
CA ARG A 97 1.61 5.46 -13.48
C ARG A 97 0.34 5.28 -14.31
N LYS A 98 0.10 4.08 -14.84
CA LYS A 98 -1.07 3.75 -15.67
C LYS A 98 -2.39 4.01 -14.94
N PHE A 99 -2.45 3.68 -13.65
CA PHE A 99 -3.68 3.76 -12.87
C PHE A 99 -3.82 5.08 -12.09
N ASN A 100 -2.88 6.02 -12.21
CA ASN A 100 -2.92 7.27 -11.46
C ASN A 100 -4.16 8.11 -11.81
N SER A 101 -4.54 8.19 -13.09
CA SER A 101 -5.69 8.99 -13.55
C SER A 101 -7.04 8.53 -12.97
N ILE A 102 -7.14 7.26 -12.59
CA ILE A 102 -8.35 6.64 -12.04
C ILE A 102 -8.23 6.39 -10.53
N PHE A 103 -7.25 7.01 -9.87
CA PHE A 103 -7.08 6.90 -8.43
C PHE A 103 -8.36 7.35 -7.70
N PRO A 104 -8.98 6.48 -6.88
CA PRO A 104 -10.28 6.78 -6.29
C PRO A 104 -10.15 7.90 -5.27
N LEU A 105 -10.68 9.08 -5.61
CA LEU A 105 -10.78 10.22 -4.69
C LEU A 105 -12.02 10.16 -3.78
N THR A 106 -12.87 9.15 -3.98
CA THR A 106 -14.09 8.95 -3.19
C THR A 106 -14.29 7.46 -2.91
N HIS A 107 -15.22 7.13 -2.01
CA HIS A 107 -15.63 5.75 -1.74
C HIS A 107 -16.45 5.10 -2.86
N LYS A 108 -16.76 5.82 -3.94
CA LYS A 108 -17.49 5.26 -5.08
C LYS A 108 -16.57 4.42 -5.94
N SER A 109 -17.09 3.29 -6.41
CA SER A 109 -16.40 2.43 -7.37
C SER A 109 -16.08 3.22 -8.65
N VAL A 110 -14.86 3.07 -9.14
CA VAL A 110 -14.40 3.69 -10.39
C VAL A 110 -14.69 2.70 -11.53
N GLN A 111 -15.36 3.17 -12.58
CA GLN A 111 -15.52 2.41 -13.82
C GLN A 111 -14.19 2.42 -14.56
N LEU A 112 -13.62 1.24 -14.79
CA LEU A 112 -12.37 1.07 -15.53
C LEU A 112 -12.63 1.28 -17.03
N GLY A 113 -12.71 2.54 -17.45
CA GLY A 113 -12.86 2.92 -18.87
C GLY A 113 -11.51 3.20 -19.52
N GLY A 114 -11.34 2.73 -20.77
CA GLY A 114 -10.31 3.09 -21.74
C GLY A 114 -8.99 3.56 -21.15
N LEU A 115 -8.22 2.65 -20.55
CA LEU A 115 -6.82 2.93 -20.25
C LEU A 115 -6.10 3.19 -21.57
N ASP A 116 -5.22 4.19 -21.57
CA ASP A 116 -4.41 4.45 -22.75
C ASP A 116 -3.47 3.28 -23.06
N GLU A 117 -3.18 3.12 -24.35
CA GLU A 117 -2.31 2.07 -24.87
C GLU A 117 -0.82 2.43 -24.74
N GLN A 118 -0.49 3.43 -23.92
CA GLN A 118 0.90 3.86 -23.75
C GLN A 118 1.74 2.73 -23.14
N ASP A 119 2.94 2.53 -23.68
CA ASP A 119 3.93 1.61 -23.12
C ASP A 119 4.61 2.23 -21.88
N TYR A 120 3.92 2.12 -20.75
CA TYR A 120 4.41 2.58 -19.46
C TYR A 120 5.65 1.82 -18.98
N GLN A 121 5.79 0.54 -19.35
CA GLN A 121 6.95 -0.27 -18.95
C GLN A 121 8.22 0.29 -19.58
N GLN A 122 8.22 0.49 -20.90
CA GLN A 122 9.39 1.04 -21.59
C GLN A 122 9.71 2.47 -21.11
N TRP A 123 8.70 3.28 -20.82
CA TRP A 123 8.90 4.62 -20.26
C TRP A 123 9.57 4.56 -18.89
N VAL A 124 9.07 3.71 -17.97
CA VAL A 124 9.65 3.54 -16.63
C VAL A 124 11.06 3.00 -16.71
N ARG A 125 11.31 2.00 -17.57
CA ARG A 125 12.65 1.45 -17.80
C ARG A 125 13.65 2.53 -18.19
N ASN A 126 13.28 3.41 -19.12
CA ASN A 126 14.13 4.53 -19.52
C ASN A 126 14.40 5.49 -18.35
N LYS A 127 13.41 5.77 -17.50
CA LYS A 127 13.58 6.60 -16.29
C LYS A 127 14.50 5.96 -15.25
N LEU A 128 14.34 4.66 -15.00
CA LEU A 128 15.18 3.91 -14.07
C LEU A 128 16.63 3.82 -14.59
N ASN A 129 16.84 3.64 -15.89
CA ASN A 129 18.18 3.64 -16.49
C ASN A 129 18.88 5.00 -16.37
N ALA A 130 18.14 6.11 -16.44
CA ALA A 130 18.71 7.45 -16.34
C ALA A 130 19.00 7.90 -14.90
N ARG A 131 18.16 7.52 -13.92
CA ARG A 131 18.22 8.00 -12.52
C ARG A 131 18.69 6.94 -11.51
N GLY A 132 18.64 5.67 -11.88
CA GLY A 132 18.82 4.52 -10.98
C GLY A 132 17.53 4.13 -10.25
N ALA A 133 17.43 2.87 -9.85
CA ALA A 133 16.23 2.31 -9.21
C ALA A 133 16.12 2.56 -7.71
N LYS A 134 17.16 3.12 -7.07
CA LYS A 134 17.16 3.38 -5.62
C LYS A 134 16.06 4.37 -5.21
N PRO A 135 15.23 4.09 -4.19
CA PRO A 135 14.27 5.05 -3.66
C PRO A 135 14.89 6.36 -3.18
N PHE A 136 14.08 7.40 -3.09
CA PHE A 136 14.49 8.65 -2.45
C PHE A 136 14.70 8.45 -0.95
N ASP A 137 15.64 9.19 -0.36
CA ASP A 137 15.89 9.12 1.07
C ASP A 137 14.66 9.59 1.87
N PHE A 138 14.38 8.87 2.95
CA PHE A 138 13.25 9.18 3.82
C PHE A 138 13.58 10.38 4.71
N VAL A 139 12.69 11.38 4.70
CA VAL A 139 12.74 12.52 5.61
C VAL A 139 11.72 12.33 6.74
N GLN A 140 12.11 12.63 7.98
CA GLN A 140 11.19 12.56 9.10
C GLN A 140 10.03 13.56 8.93
N THR A 141 8.79 13.04 8.86
CA THR A 141 7.57 13.87 8.72
C THR A 141 6.89 14.13 10.07
N VAL A 142 7.17 13.30 11.08
CA VAL A 142 6.61 13.41 12.43
C VAL A 142 7.71 13.15 13.46
N PRO A 143 7.80 13.95 14.54
CA PRO A 143 8.71 13.68 15.66
C PRO A 143 8.52 12.27 16.24
N SER A 144 9.59 11.67 16.73
CA SER A 144 9.50 10.42 17.50
C SER A 144 8.70 10.63 18.77
N PHE A 145 7.96 9.62 19.19
CA PHE A 145 7.26 9.64 20.48
C PHE A 145 8.28 9.81 21.62
N ASP A 146 8.09 10.83 22.45
CA ASP A 146 8.88 11.10 23.64
C ASP A 146 7.98 10.94 24.88
N PRO A 147 8.18 9.91 25.72
CA PRO A 147 7.38 9.69 26.92
C PRO A 147 7.45 10.83 27.94
N SER A 148 8.49 11.67 27.87
CA SER A 148 8.70 12.80 28.78
C SER A 148 7.96 14.07 28.36
N GLN A 149 7.45 14.12 27.13
CA GLN A 149 6.67 15.25 26.60
C GLN A 149 5.21 14.85 26.45
N PRO A 150 4.28 15.34 27.30
CA PRO A 150 2.86 15.10 27.10
C PRO A 150 2.46 15.68 25.74
N LEU A 151 1.62 14.95 24.99
CA LEU A 151 1.12 15.32 23.67
C LEU A 151 0.42 16.69 23.74
N SER A 152 1.18 17.77 23.60
CA SER A 152 0.61 19.09 23.31
C SER A 152 -0.19 18.93 22.04
N ASN A 153 -1.46 19.35 22.03
CA ASN A 153 -2.30 19.43 20.84
C ASN A 153 -1.59 20.30 19.79
N ARG A 154 -0.66 19.70 19.06
CA ARG A 154 -0.01 20.30 17.92
C ARG A 154 -1.08 20.27 16.86
N SER A 155 -1.83 21.37 16.76
CA SER A 155 -2.55 21.70 15.56
C SER A 155 -1.54 21.63 14.43
N LEU A 156 -1.52 20.52 13.69
CA LEU A 156 -0.85 20.43 12.41
C LEU A 156 -1.67 21.33 11.49
N CYS A 157 -1.39 22.63 11.59
CA CYS A 157 -1.97 23.64 10.72
C CYS A 157 -1.39 23.41 9.33
N GLY A 158 -2.25 23.07 8.38
CA GLY A 158 -1.91 22.90 6.98
C GLY A 158 -1.83 21.44 6.56
N HIS A 159 -2.37 21.17 5.38
CA HIS A 159 -2.23 19.90 4.68
C HIS A 159 -0.75 19.75 4.27
N ILE A 160 0.09 19.25 5.17
CA ILE A 160 1.51 19.01 4.86
C ILE A 160 1.54 17.86 3.86
N ARG A 161 1.84 18.18 2.59
CA ARG A 161 2.08 17.16 1.58
C ARG A 161 3.23 16.27 2.03
N ASN A 162 3.04 14.97 1.90
CA ASN A 162 4.10 14.02 2.26
C ASN A 162 5.27 14.19 1.26
N PRO A 163 6.48 14.59 1.72
CA PRO A 163 7.60 14.88 0.82
C PRO A 163 8.09 13.65 0.05
N GLN A 164 7.93 12.45 0.62
CA GLN A 164 8.23 11.19 -0.08
C GLN A 164 7.26 10.94 -1.22
N THR A 165 5.96 11.15 -0.98
CA THR A 165 4.92 11.07 -2.02
C THR A 165 5.17 12.10 -3.13
N GLN A 166 5.55 13.33 -2.77
CA GLN A 166 5.89 14.36 -3.76
C GLN A 166 7.09 13.97 -4.62
N SER A 167 8.14 13.45 -4.00
CA SER A 167 9.34 12.99 -4.72
C SER A 167 9.03 11.85 -5.69
N LEU A 168 8.21 10.89 -5.26
CA LEU A 168 7.75 9.78 -6.11
C LEU A 168 6.90 10.29 -7.29
N LEU A 169 5.92 11.16 -7.04
CA LEU A 169 5.05 11.69 -8.09
C LEU A 169 5.82 12.57 -9.06
N GLN A 170 6.77 13.38 -8.58
CA GLN A 170 7.64 14.18 -9.44
C GLN A 170 8.51 13.28 -10.33
N PHE A 171 9.09 12.22 -9.77
CA PHE A 171 9.87 11.23 -10.53
C PHE A 171 9.03 10.56 -11.63
N LEU A 172 7.79 10.22 -11.29
CA LEU A 172 6.84 9.62 -12.21
C LEU A 172 6.12 10.63 -13.10
N GLU A 173 6.41 11.93 -13.02
CA GLU A 173 5.70 12.99 -13.77
C GLU A 173 4.15 12.91 -13.61
N LEU A 174 3.69 12.71 -12.38
CA LEU A 174 2.28 12.56 -12.03
C LEU A 174 1.75 13.72 -11.19
N PRO A 175 0.47 14.09 -11.35
CA PRO A 175 -0.17 15.10 -10.51
C PRO A 175 -0.43 14.58 -9.08
N TYR A 176 -0.43 15.50 -8.11
CA TYR A 176 -0.83 15.21 -6.73
C TYR A 176 -2.36 15.33 -6.58
N LEU A 177 -3.08 14.23 -6.82
CA LEU A 177 -4.54 14.25 -6.93
C LEU A 177 -5.27 14.58 -5.62
N LEU A 178 -4.67 14.30 -4.46
CA LEU A 178 -5.28 14.56 -3.14
C LEU A 178 -5.44 16.06 -2.82
N ALA A 179 -4.78 16.95 -3.57
CA ALA A 179 -4.88 18.41 -3.35
C ALA A 179 -6.04 19.06 -4.11
N ILE A 180 -6.48 18.46 -5.23
CA ILE A 180 -7.48 19.05 -6.15
C ILE A 180 -8.85 19.18 -5.46
N THR A 181 -9.16 18.32 -4.48
CA THR A 181 -10.41 18.37 -3.71
C THR A 181 -10.45 19.49 -2.66
N ALA A 182 -9.30 20.04 -2.25
CA ALA A 182 -9.26 21.15 -1.29
C ALA A 182 -9.61 22.49 -1.95
N GLU A 183 -9.15 22.71 -3.18
CA GLU A 183 -9.42 23.95 -3.95
C GLU A 183 -10.86 24.01 -4.48
N ALA A 184 -11.49 22.86 -4.76
CA ALA A 184 -12.90 22.81 -5.17
C ALA A 184 -13.89 23.16 -4.05
N ASN A 185 -13.46 23.24 -2.79
CA ASN A 185 -14.30 23.51 -1.62
C ASN A 185 -14.11 24.91 -1.01
N THR A 186 -13.28 25.77 -1.61
CA THR A 186 -13.20 27.19 -1.19
C THR A 186 -14.28 27.99 -1.90
N PRO A 187 -15.26 28.58 -1.20
CA PRO A 187 -16.19 29.50 -1.81
C PRO A 187 -15.40 30.72 -2.30
N SER A 188 -15.54 31.06 -3.57
CA SER A 188 -15.10 32.33 -4.14
C SER A 188 -15.69 33.46 -3.31
N THR A 189 -14.87 34.10 -2.48
CA THR A 189 -15.23 35.32 -1.77
C THR A 189 -15.27 36.43 -2.81
N ASN A 190 -16.47 36.67 -3.36
CA ASN A 190 -16.73 37.86 -4.14
C ASN A 190 -16.54 39.07 -3.23
N SER A 191 -15.42 39.76 -3.40
CA SER A 191 -15.20 41.09 -2.86
C SER A 191 -16.16 42.07 -3.56
N PHE A 192 -17.30 42.34 -2.92
CA PHE A 192 -18.11 43.50 -3.27
C PHE A 192 -17.33 44.77 -2.89
N ASN A 193 -16.91 45.52 -3.90
CA ASN A 193 -16.44 46.88 -3.76
C ASN A 193 -17.61 47.77 -3.33
N SER A 194 -17.54 48.35 -2.13
CA SER A 194 -18.32 49.53 -1.77
C SER A 194 -17.46 50.77 -2.03
N SER A 195 -17.66 51.39 -3.18
CA SER A 195 -17.20 52.75 -3.46
C SER A 195 -18.23 53.75 -2.93
N SER A 196 -17.76 54.62 -2.04
CA SER A 196 -18.23 55.97 -1.65
C SER A 196 -19.73 56.28 -1.66
#